data_AF-A0A7V2YZS8-F1
#
_entry.id   AF-A0A7V2YZS8-F1
#
_cell.length_a   1.000
_cell.length_b   1.000
_cell.length_c   1.000
_cell.angle_alpha   90.00
_cell.angle_beta   90.00
_cell.angle_gamma   90.00
#
_symmetry.space_group_name_H-M   'P 1'
#
loop_
_entity.id
_entity.type
_entity.pdbx_description
1 polymer ?
#
loop_
_entity_poly.entity_id
_entity_poly.type
_entity_poly.pdbx_seq_one_letter_code
_entity_poly.pdbx_strand_id
1 'polypeptide(L)'
;GFDTAVNTAVWCIDNLRDTADAMDRVFIVEVMGRHSGYLAWMVGFSIGAEEILVPESHTDIEAMRRRIFEAKERGKKSYFIIVAEGDEAGSVDQIKQKLGLQEPEFEVRTAVLGHVQRGGRPSARDRFLAQRLGYEACAALKKGVAGMAVGVVAQDIVLTPYSDAIEKKKTFDLSLLNVAMALAR
;
A
#
# COMPACT_ATOMS: atom_id res chain seq x y z
N GLY A 1 1.70 -7.57 -11.80
CA GLY A 1 1.92 -8.11 -10.44
C GLY A 1 1.40 -7.20 -9.35
N PHE A 2 1.26 -5.89 -9.61
CA PHE A 2 0.80 -4.93 -8.61
C PHE A 2 -0.58 -5.28 -8.04
N ASP A 3 -1.54 -5.58 -8.92
CA ASP A 3 -2.91 -5.90 -8.50
C ASP A 3 -2.95 -7.19 -7.66
N THR A 4 -2.15 -8.19 -8.02
CA THR A 4 -2.00 -9.42 -7.23
C THR A 4 -1.41 -9.14 -5.85
N ALA A 5 -0.37 -8.30 -5.76
CA ALA A 5 0.24 -7.94 -4.49
C ALA A 5 -0.74 -7.20 -3.56
N VAL A 6 -1.55 -6.28 -4.12
CA VAL A 6 -2.63 -5.60 -3.38
C VAL A 6 -3.60 -6.62 -2.81
N ASN A 7 -4.13 -7.52 -3.64
CA ASN A 7 -5.11 -8.53 -3.21
C ASN A 7 -4.53 -9.48 -2.14
N THR A 8 -3.26 -9.88 -2.27
CA THR A 8 -2.59 -10.71 -1.25
C THR A 8 -2.48 -9.96 0.08
N ALA A 9 -2.06 -8.69 0.06
CA ALA A 9 -1.93 -7.89 1.27
C ALA A 9 -3.29 -7.63 1.95
N VAL A 10 -4.31 -7.28 1.17
CA VAL A 10 -5.70 -7.14 1.63
C VAL A 10 -6.18 -8.43 2.31
N TRP A 11 -6.02 -9.57 1.64
CA TRP A 11 -6.39 -10.87 2.21
C TRP A 11 -5.67 -11.16 3.53
N CYS A 12 -4.37 -10.89 3.64
CA CYS A 12 -3.65 -11.06 4.90
C CYS A 12 -4.21 -10.16 6.01
N ILE A 13 -4.54 -8.91 5.71
CA ILE A 13 -5.05 -7.94 6.68
C ILE A 13 -6.48 -8.26 7.11
N ASP A 14 -7.33 -8.71 6.19
CA ASP A 14 -8.69 -9.15 6.52
C ASP A 14 -8.66 -10.34 7.49
N ASN A 15 -7.75 -11.31 7.29
CA ASN A 15 -7.57 -12.40 8.27
C ASN A 15 -7.07 -11.91 9.64
N LEU A 16 -6.29 -10.82 9.69
CA LEU A 16 -5.90 -10.20 10.97
C LEU A 16 -7.13 -9.55 11.63
N ARG A 17 -7.98 -8.88 10.85
CA ARG A 17 -9.21 -8.23 11.31
C ARG A 17 -10.22 -9.23 11.89
N ASP A 18 -10.39 -10.39 11.26
CA ASP A 18 -11.31 -11.43 11.77
C ASP A 18 -10.89 -11.94 13.16
N THR A 19 -9.60 -11.91 13.47
CA THR A 19 -9.08 -12.22 14.83
C THR A 19 -9.12 -11.03 15.80
N ALA A 20 -9.45 -9.84 15.31
CA ALA A 20 -9.45 -8.58 16.04
C ALA A 20 -10.83 -8.17 16.55
N ASP A 21 -11.93 -8.58 15.92
CA ASP A 21 -13.29 -8.13 16.29
C ASP A 21 -13.73 -8.46 17.73
N ALA A 22 -12.94 -9.28 18.45
CA ALA A 22 -13.12 -9.60 19.85
C ALA A 22 -12.36 -8.70 20.85
N MET A 23 -11.42 -7.84 20.42
CA MET A 23 -10.54 -7.06 21.32
C MET A 23 -10.16 -5.69 20.74
N ASP A 24 -10.11 -4.65 21.60
CA ASP A 24 -9.71 -3.30 21.20
C ASP A 24 -8.22 -3.23 20.84
N ARG A 25 -7.90 -3.16 19.54
CA ARG A 25 -6.52 -3.35 19.04
C ARG A 25 -6.08 -2.34 18.01
N VAL A 26 -4.80 -1.97 18.08
CA VAL A 26 -4.09 -1.20 17.06
C VAL A 26 -3.17 -2.14 16.30
N PHE A 27 -3.33 -2.26 14.99
CA PHE A 27 -2.49 -3.05 14.10
C PHE A 27 -1.60 -2.14 13.28
N ILE A 28 -0.28 -2.39 13.32
CA ILE A 28 0.69 -1.77 12.42
C ILE A 28 1.15 -2.85 11.45
N VAL A 29 0.85 -2.68 10.17
CA VAL A 29 1.13 -3.67 9.13
C VAL A 29 2.09 -3.09 8.09
N GLU A 30 3.24 -3.73 7.93
CA GLU A 30 4.23 -3.39 6.91
C GLU A 30 3.90 -4.10 5.58
N VAL A 31 3.85 -3.31 4.51
CA VAL A 31 3.72 -3.78 3.14
C VAL A 31 4.94 -3.41 2.32
N MET A 32 5.20 -4.15 1.24
CA MET A 32 6.33 -3.85 0.37
C MET A 32 6.11 -2.54 -0.40
N GLY A 33 7.14 -2.05 -1.07
CA GLY A 33 7.02 -0.84 -1.90
C GLY A 33 8.34 -0.15 -2.18
N ARG A 34 9.40 -0.52 -1.45
CA ARG A 34 10.74 0.01 -1.51
C ARG A 34 10.77 1.53 -1.42
N HIS A 35 10.71 2.25 -2.53
CA HIS A 35 10.76 3.71 -2.58
C HIS A 35 9.42 4.33 -3.04
N SER A 36 8.33 3.56 -3.04
CA SER A 36 7.02 3.97 -3.53
C SER A 36 5.91 3.50 -2.59
N GLY A 37 5.08 4.42 -2.15
CA GLY A 37 3.92 4.18 -1.28
C GLY A 37 2.67 3.66 -1.99
N TYR A 38 2.68 3.52 -3.31
CA TYR A 38 1.50 3.10 -4.09
C TYR A 38 0.84 1.80 -3.60
N LEU A 39 1.62 0.82 -3.15
CA LEU A 39 1.08 -0.43 -2.62
C LEU A 39 0.39 -0.20 -1.28
N ALA A 40 1.06 0.48 -0.34
CA ALA A 40 0.49 0.85 0.96
C ALA A 40 -0.78 1.69 0.82
N TRP A 41 -0.79 2.66 -0.10
CA TRP A 41 -1.99 3.45 -0.39
C TRP A 41 -3.14 2.60 -0.90
N MET A 42 -2.94 1.77 -1.94
CA MET A 42 -4.01 0.92 -2.46
C MET A 42 -4.52 -0.08 -1.43
N VAL A 43 -3.63 -0.68 -0.65
CA VAL A 43 -3.98 -1.63 0.40
C VAL A 43 -4.76 -0.94 1.51
N GLY A 44 -4.22 0.16 2.04
CA GLY A 44 -4.86 0.94 3.10
C GLY A 44 -6.23 1.48 2.67
N PHE A 45 -6.34 2.00 1.46
CA PHE A 45 -7.63 2.43 0.91
C PHE A 45 -8.62 1.26 0.81
N SER A 46 -8.18 0.10 0.32
CA SER A 46 -9.05 -1.07 0.12
C SER A 46 -9.58 -1.67 1.43
N ILE A 47 -8.77 -1.67 2.49
CA ILE A 47 -9.18 -2.19 3.80
C ILE A 47 -9.84 -1.13 4.69
N GLY A 48 -9.85 0.13 4.28
CA GLY A 48 -10.35 1.25 5.09
C GLY A 48 -9.43 1.56 6.29
N ALA A 49 -8.12 1.55 6.07
CA ALA A 49 -7.13 1.87 7.09
C ALA A 49 -7.28 3.31 7.58
N GLU A 50 -7.10 3.50 8.88
CA GLU A 50 -7.16 4.81 9.53
C GLU A 50 -5.90 5.64 9.26
N GLU A 51 -4.76 4.97 9.07
CA GLU A 51 -3.49 5.61 8.73
C GLU A 51 -2.79 4.86 7.60
N ILE A 52 -2.20 5.63 6.69
CA ILE A 52 -1.41 5.11 5.59
C ILE A 52 -0.11 5.92 5.54
N LEU A 53 1.00 5.28 5.88
CA LEU A 53 2.33 5.87 5.96
C LEU A 53 3.07 5.51 4.67
N VAL A 54 3.44 6.54 3.92
CA VAL A 54 4.11 6.41 2.63
C VAL A 54 5.30 7.36 2.49
N PRO A 55 6.40 6.95 1.81
CA PRO A 55 7.60 7.78 1.61
C PRO A 55 7.32 9.13 0.94
N GLU A 56 6.20 9.26 0.23
CA GLU A 56 5.78 10.47 -0.46
C GLU A 56 5.13 11.51 0.48
N SER A 57 4.87 11.18 1.75
CA SER A 57 4.23 12.07 2.74
C SER A 57 4.96 12.06 4.07
N HIS A 58 4.84 13.14 4.84
CA HIS A 58 5.43 13.22 6.17
C HIS A 58 4.57 12.51 7.22
N THR A 59 5.21 11.72 8.09
CA THR A 59 4.54 11.02 9.19
C THR A 59 4.64 11.81 10.50
N ASP A 60 3.52 12.35 10.98
CA ASP A 60 3.39 12.98 12.30
C ASP A 60 2.86 11.98 13.35
N ILE A 61 3.77 11.45 14.17
CA ILE A 61 3.48 10.45 15.21
C ILE A 61 2.56 11.00 16.31
N GLU A 62 2.72 12.26 16.71
CA GLU A 62 1.91 12.84 17.79
C GLU A 62 0.46 13.06 17.33
N ALA A 63 0.29 13.56 16.11
CA ALA A 63 -1.03 13.70 15.52
C ALA A 63 -1.71 12.33 15.31
N MET A 64 -0.95 11.31 14.91
CA MET A 64 -1.43 9.93 14.78
C MET A 64 -1.86 9.36 16.14
N ARG A 65 -1.05 9.55 17.18
CA ARG A 65 -1.40 9.15 18.55
C ARG A 65 -2.74 9.76 18.95
N ARG A 66 -2.93 11.07 18.78
CA ARG A 66 -4.20 11.74 19.10
C ARG A 66 -5.39 11.13 18.36
N ARG A 67 -5.26 10.83 17.05
CA ARG A 67 -6.33 10.21 16.26
C ARG A 67 -6.68 8.79 16.72
N ILE A 68 -5.72 8.02 17.20
CA ILE A 68 -5.95 6.70 17.80
C ILE A 68 -6.84 6.81 19.04
N PHE A 69 -6.55 7.78 19.93
CA PHE A 69 -7.40 8.05 21.11
C PHE A 69 -8.82 8.48 20.70
N GLU A 70 -8.94 9.45 19.79
CA GLU A 70 -10.24 9.94 19.29
C GLU A 70 -11.08 8.84 18.61
N ALA A 71 -10.45 7.93 17.87
CA ALA A 71 -11.15 6.79 17.26
C ALA A 71 -11.72 5.83 18.31
N LYS A 72 -10.97 5.60 19.39
CA LYS A 72 -11.41 4.75 20.48
C LYS A 72 -12.52 5.37 21.31
N GLU A 73 -12.46 6.67 21.61
CA GLU A 73 -13.55 7.38 22.27
C GLU A 73 -14.87 7.30 21.49
N ARG A 74 -14.79 7.18 20.16
CA ARG A 74 -15.94 6.95 19.26
C ARG A 74 -16.42 5.48 19.22
N GLY A 75 -15.82 4.59 20.02
CA GLY A 75 -16.20 3.18 20.12
C GLY A 75 -15.64 2.28 19.03
N LYS A 76 -14.59 2.70 18.33
CA LYS A 76 -13.97 1.90 17.28
C LYS A 76 -13.11 0.78 17.88
N LYS A 77 -13.39 -0.46 17.49
CA LYS A 77 -12.75 -1.68 18.03
C LYS A 77 -11.37 -1.95 17.47
N SER A 78 -11.13 -1.64 16.20
CA SER A 78 -9.85 -1.90 15.54
C SER A 78 -9.35 -0.64 14.84
N TYR A 79 -8.04 -0.46 14.88
CA TYR A 79 -7.33 0.65 14.24
C TYR A 79 -6.15 0.07 13.45
N PHE A 80 -6.12 0.30 12.14
CA PHE A 80 -5.13 -0.19 11.20
C PHE A 80 -4.25 0.94 10.69
N ILE A 81 -2.94 0.71 10.81
CA ILE A 81 -1.87 1.58 10.34
C ILE A 81 -1.11 0.78 9.29
N ILE A 82 -1.22 1.18 8.02
CA ILE A 82 -0.52 0.53 6.91
C ILE A 82 0.75 1.32 6.61
N VAL A 83 1.90 0.63 6.60
CA VAL A 83 3.21 1.25 6.47
C VAL A 83 3.94 0.66 5.27
N ALA A 84 4.43 1.51 4.37
CA ALA A 84 5.33 1.06 3.31
C ALA A 84 6.75 0.78 3.86
N GLU A 85 7.40 -0.31 3.41
CA GLU A 85 8.73 -0.74 3.90
C GLU A 85 9.87 0.29 3.80
N GLY A 86 9.69 1.37 3.04
CA GLY A 86 10.68 2.46 2.92
C GLY A 86 10.22 3.81 3.45
N ASP A 87 9.17 3.83 4.27
CA ASP A 87 8.71 5.05 4.94
C ASP A 87 9.75 5.57 5.95
N GLU A 88 9.80 6.89 6.12
CA GLU A 88 10.74 7.55 7.05
C GLU A 88 10.42 7.29 8.53
N ALA A 89 9.18 6.91 8.85
CA ALA A 89 8.78 6.57 10.20
C ALA A 89 9.52 5.33 10.73
N GLY A 90 10.04 4.49 9.83
CA GLY A 90 10.86 3.33 10.13
C GLY A 90 10.06 2.02 10.18
N SER A 91 10.66 0.98 10.75
CA SER A 91 10.01 -0.34 10.87
C SER A 91 8.79 -0.30 11.79
N VAL A 92 7.93 -1.31 11.68
CA VAL A 92 6.72 -1.44 12.52
C VAL A 92 7.02 -1.38 14.02
N ASP A 93 8.17 -1.91 14.46
CA ASP A 93 8.57 -1.87 15.87
C ASP A 93 9.05 -0.48 16.30
N GLN A 94 9.73 0.25 15.40
CA GLN A 94 10.12 1.64 15.65
C GLN A 94 8.89 2.55 15.75
N ILE A 95 7.91 2.36 14.87
CA ILE A 95 6.64 3.10 14.91
C ILE A 95 5.89 2.80 16.20
N LYS A 96 5.79 1.51 16.58
CA LYS A 96 5.20 1.10 17.85
C LYS A 96 5.89 1.77 19.05
N GLN A 97 7.23 1.82 19.06
CA GLN A 97 7.99 2.48 20.11
C GLN A 97 7.73 3.99 20.15
N LYS A 98 7.73 4.66 18.99
CA LYS A 98 7.47 6.10 18.87
C LYS A 98 6.05 6.47 19.29
N LEU A 99 5.04 5.64 18.95
CA LEU A 99 3.66 5.84 19.38
C LEU A 99 3.51 5.80 20.90
N GLY A 100 4.31 4.97 21.58
CA GLY A 100 4.38 4.95 23.04
C GLY A 100 3.03 4.69 23.73
N LEU A 101 2.16 3.91 23.10
CA LEU A 101 0.88 3.48 23.66
C LEU A 101 1.16 2.39 24.71
N GLN A 102 1.20 2.79 25.98
CA GLN A 102 1.52 1.94 27.13
C GLN A 102 0.29 1.66 28.00
N GLU A 103 -0.83 2.32 27.70
CA GLU A 103 -2.05 2.22 28.46
C GLU A 103 -2.65 0.80 28.26
N PRO A 104 -3.15 0.13 29.31
CA PRO A 104 -3.59 -1.28 29.26
C PRO A 104 -4.69 -1.55 28.24
N GLU A 105 -5.39 -0.49 27.89
CA GLU A 105 -6.53 -0.43 27.00
C GLU A 105 -6.14 -0.36 25.52
N PHE A 106 -4.85 -0.18 25.18
CA PHE A 106 -4.34 -0.26 23.81
C PHE A 106 -3.43 -1.47 23.63
N GLU A 107 -3.94 -2.50 22.98
CA GLU A 107 -3.12 -3.63 22.58
C GLU A 107 -2.56 -3.39 21.16
N VAL A 108 -1.27 -3.04 21.06
CA VAL A 108 -0.61 -2.79 19.77
C VAL A 108 0.05 -4.05 19.22
N ARG A 109 -0.42 -4.52 18.06
CA ARG A 109 0.10 -5.66 17.30
C ARG A 109 0.83 -5.20 16.04
N THR A 110 1.95 -5.82 15.73
CA THR A 110 2.75 -5.54 14.53
C THR A 110 2.73 -6.76 13.61
N ALA A 111 2.73 -6.53 12.30
CA ALA A 111 2.85 -7.58 11.29
C ALA A 111 3.69 -7.09 10.11
N VAL A 112 4.65 -7.90 9.68
CA VAL A 112 5.43 -7.65 8.46
C VAL A 112 5.03 -8.71 7.44
N LEU A 113 4.33 -8.31 6.38
CA LEU A 113 3.86 -9.27 5.37
C LEU A 113 5.02 -9.83 4.54
N GLY A 114 6.02 -8.99 4.24
CA GLY A 114 7.21 -9.39 3.50
C GLY A 114 6.91 -10.05 2.15
N HIS A 115 7.62 -11.15 1.86
CA HIS A 115 7.66 -11.78 0.53
C HIS A 115 6.37 -12.49 0.10
N VAL A 116 5.39 -12.68 0.99
CA VAL A 116 4.09 -13.26 0.62
C VAL A 116 3.42 -12.47 -0.51
N GLN A 117 3.66 -11.15 -0.55
CA GLN A 117 3.14 -10.21 -1.55
C GLN A 117 3.74 -10.39 -2.95
N ARG A 118 4.85 -11.14 -3.09
CA ARG A 118 5.51 -11.40 -4.39
C ARG A 118 5.09 -12.73 -5.03
N GLY A 119 4.45 -13.60 -4.26
CA GLY A 119 4.00 -14.92 -4.69
C GLY A 119 2.51 -14.99 -4.98
N GLY A 120 2.03 -16.19 -5.32
CA GLY A 120 0.62 -16.47 -5.55
C GLY A 120 0.21 -16.49 -7.02
N ARG A 121 -1.06 -16.87 -7.27
CA ARG A 121 -1.63 -16.90 -8.63
C ARG A 121 -2.00 -15.47 -9.05
N PRO A 122 -1.62 -15.02 -10.25
CA PRO A 122 -1.92 -13.66 -10.68
C PRO A 122 -3.43 -13.44 -10.80
N SER A 123 -3.88 -12.25 -10.43
CA SER A 123 -5.28 -11.83 -10.59
C SER A 123 -5.70 -11.78 -12.06
N ALA A 124 -7.01 -11.73 -12.32
CA ALA A 124 -7.52 -11.59 -13.68
C ALA A 124 -6.99 -10.31 -14.36
N ARG A 125 -6.90 -9.20 -13.62
CA ARG A 125 -6.40 -7.92 -14.11
C ARG A 125 -4.92 -8.01 -14.51
N ASP A 126 -4.08 -8.60 -13.66
CA ASP A 126 -2.67 -8.77 -13.96
C ASP A 126 -2.44 -9.70 -15.16
N ARG A 127 -3.23 -10.77 -15.30
CA ARG A 127 -3.16 -11.66 -16.48
C ARG A 127 -3.55 -10.94 -17.76
N PHE A 128 -4.65 -10.20 -17.73
CA PHE A 128 -5.13 -9.43 -18.88
C PHE A 128 -4.11 -8.37 -19.30
N LEU A 129 -3.56 -7.62 -18.34
CA LEU A 129 -2.53 -6.62 -18.59
C LEU A 129 -1.27 -7.26 -19.17
N ALA A 130 -0.79 -8.36 -18.59
CA ALA A 130 0.40 -9.06 -19.09
C ALA A 130 0.24 -9.54 -20.53
N GLN A 131 -0.93 -10.07 -20.89
CA GLN A 131 -1.23 -10.49 -22.27
C GLN A 131 -1.20 -9.31 -23.25
N ARG A 132 -1.84 -8.19 -22.91
CA ARG A 132 -1.82 -6.98 -23.74
C ARG A 132 -0.41 -6.44 -23.94
N LEU A 133 0.35 -6.28 -22.85
CA LEU A 133 1.72 -5.76 -22.93
C LEU A 133 2.63 -6.69 -23.73
N GLY A 134 2.51 -8.01 -23.54
CA GLY A 134 3.29 -8.99 -24.29
C GLY A 134 3.00 -8.98 -25.79
N TYR A 135 1.71 -8.94 -26.17
CA TYR A 135 1.30 -8.82 -27.57
C TYR A 135 1.89 -7.56 -28.22
N GLU A 136 1.75 -6.42 -27.55
CA GLU A 136 2.18 -5.11 -28.07
C GLU A 136 3.69 -5.00 -28.18
N ALA A 137 4.44 -5.60 -27.25
CA ALA A 137 5.90 -5.70 -27.35
C ALA A 137 6.32 -6.49 -28.60
N CYS A 138 5.70 -7.64 -28.85
CA CYS A 138 5.97 -8.43 -30.05
C CYS A 138 5.57 -7.70 -31.34
N ALA A 139 4.42 -6.99 -31.32
CA ALA A 139 3.95 -6.21 -32.46
C ALA A 139 4.89 -5.04 -32.80
N ALA A 140 5.43 -4.35 -31.78
CA ALA A 140 6.40 -3.27 -31.96
C ALA A 140 7.69 -3.79 -32.61
N LEU A 141 8.24 -4.91 -32.12
CA LEU A 141 9.46 -5.51 -32.68
C LEU A 141 9.27 -5.93 -34.14
N LYS A 142 8.12 -6.51 -34.51
CA LYS A 142 7.81 -6.86 -35.91
C LYS A 142 7.77 -5.66 -36.84
N LYS A 143 7.46 -4.47 -36.32
CA LYS A 143 7.47 -3.19 -37.05
C LYS A 143 8.85 -2.52 -37.07
N GLY A 144 9.89 -3.18 -36.54
CA GLY A 144 11.24 -2.63 -36.43
C GLY A 144 11.41 -1.61 -35.31
N VAL A 145 10.44 -1.48 -34.40
CA VAL A 145 10.51 -0.56 -33.26
C VAL A 145 11.13 -1.31 -32.08
N ALA A 146 12.32 -0.85 -31.64
CA ALA A 146 13.06 -1.39 -30.52
C ALA A 146 13.48 -0.27 -29.54
N GLY A 147 13.98 -0.64 -28.35
CA GLY A 147 14.41 0.34 -27.34
C GLY A 147 13.26 1.07 -26.63
N MET A 148 12.06 0.49 -26.64
CA MET A 148 10.86 1.04 -26.01
C MET A 148 10.39 0.14 -24.85
N ALA A 149 9.88 0.77 -23.79
CA ALA A 149 9.11 0.12 -22.75
C ALA A 149 7.61 0.18 -23.10
N VAL A 150 6.91 -0.95 -22.96
CA VAL A 150 5.45 -1.01 -23.14
C VAL A 150 4.78 -0.80 -21.79
N GLY A 151 3.86 0.15 -21.72
CA GLY A 151 3.11 0.44 -20.49
C GLY A 151 1.68 0.84 -20.78
N VAL A 152 0.94 1.15 -19.71
CA VAL A 152 -0.41 1.72 -19.80
C VAL A 152 -0.40 3.13 -19.22
N VAL A 153 -0.89 4.10 -19.99
CA VAL A 153 -1.09 5.49 -19.56
C VAL A 153 -2.51 5.89 -19.93
N ALA A 154 -3.28 6.39 -18.97
CA ALA A 154 -4.69 6.76 -19.20
C ALA A 154 -5.53 5.65 -19.88
N GLN A 155 -5.29 4.38 -19.52
CA GLN A 155 -5.94 3.17 -20.05
C GLN A 155 -5.48 2.71 -21.46
N ASP A 156 -4.69 3.53 -22.15
CA ASP A 156 -4.14 3.20 -23.45
C ASP A 156 -2.76 2.54 -23.35
N ILE A 157 -2.46 1.66 -24.30
CA ILE A 157 -1.11 1.09 -24.43
C ILE A 157 -0.20 2.16 -25.04
N VAL A 158 0.92 2.41 -24.38
CA VAL A 158 1.91 3.39 -24.80
C VAL A 158 3.29 2.73 -24.91
N LEU A 159 3.99 3.06 -25.99
CA LEU A 159 5.42 2.79 -26.16
C LEU A 159 6.20 4.02 -25.71
N THR A 160 6.97 3.88 -24.64
CA THR A 160 7.78 4.94 -24.07
C THR A 160 9.25 4.64 -24.32
N PRO A 161 10.09 5.59 -24.74
CA PRO A 161 11.54 5.39 -24.82
C PRO A 161 12.08 4.80 -23.52
N TYR A 162 12.94 3.79 -23.63
CA TYR A 162 13.42 3.08 -22.44
C TYR A 162 14.15 4.01 -21.46
N SER A 163 14.92 4.98 -21.96
CA SER A 163 15.57 6.03 -21.14
C SER A 163 14.57 6.80 -20.27
N ASP A 164 13.48 7.24 -20.87
CA ASP A 164 12.42 7.99 -20.18
C ASP A 164 11.75 7.14 -19.10
N ALA A 165 11.54 5.85 -19.38
CA ALA A 165 10.86 4.93 -18.47
C ALA A 165 11.66 4.63 -17.20
N ILE A 166 13.00 4.72 -17.26
CA ILE A 166 13.88 4.45 -16.10
C ILE A 166 14.31 5.72 -15.36
N GLU A 167 14.37 6.87 -16.03
CA GLU A 167 14.83 8.14 -15.44
C GLU A 167 13.67 8.93 -14.81
N LYS A 168 12.49 8.91 -15.42
CA LYS A 168 11.35 9.71 -14.94
C LYS A 168 10.73 9.05 -13.72
N LYS A 169 10.44 9.86 -12.70
CA LYS A 169 9.73 9.42 -11.49
C LYS A 169 8.22 9.54 -11.69
N LYS A 170 7.50 8.50 -11.29
CA LYS A 170 6.04 8.56 -11.20
C LYS A 170 5.66 9.47 -10.04
N THR A 171 4.79 10.45 -10.29
CA THR A 171 4.22 11.28 -9.23
C THR A 171 3.16 10.49 -8.46
N PHE A 172 3.06 10.72 -7.16
CA PHE A 172 1.99 10.19 -6.31
C PHE A 172 1.03 11.33 -5.99
N ASP A 173 -0.26 11.15 -6.28
CA ASP A 173 -1.28 12.15 -5.98
C ASP A 173 -1.68 12.06 -4.51
N LEU A 174 -1.13 12.96 -3.70
CA LEU A 174 -1.40 13.04 -2.26
C LEU A 174 -2.87 13.31 -1.93
N SER A 175 -3.67 13.84 -2.86
CA SER A 175 -5.11 14.03 -2.63
C SER A 175 -5.82 12.70 -2.37
N LEU A 176 -5.30 11.60 -2.91
CA LEU A 176 -5.85 10.25 -2.71
C LEU A 176 -5.66 9.74 -1.28
N LEU A 177 -4.64 10.23 -0.55
CA LEU A 177 -4.50 9.93 0.89
C LEU A 177 -5.56 10.68 1.70
N ASN A 178 -5.88 11.92 1.33
CA ASN A 178 -6.92 12.69 2.00
C ASN A 178 -8.29 12.04 1.89
N VAL A 179 -8.60 11.44 0.73
CA VAL A 179 -9.84 10.67 0.54
C VAL A 179 -9.86 9.44 1.45
N ALA A 180 -8.75 8.69 1.52
CA ALA A 180 -8.65 7.52 2.40
C ALA A 180 -8.90 7.90 3.88
N MET A 181 -8.23 8.95 4.35
CA MET A 181 -8.37 9.46 5.72
C MET A 181 -9.76 10.02 6.03
N ALA A 182 -10.45 10.59 5.04
CA ALA A 182 -11.82 11.08 5.23
C ALA A 182 -12.84 9.95 5.38
N LEU A 183 -12.64 8.83 4.67
CA LEU A 183 -13.54 7.67 4.67
C LEU A 183 -13.33 6.74 5.86
N ALA A 184 -12.12 6.69 6.43
CA ALA A 184 -11.79 5.83 7.56
C ALA A 184 -12.30 6.33 8.93
N ARG A 185 -13.09 7.42 8.95
CA ARG A 185 -13.57 8.05 10.18
C ARG A 185 -14.71 7.31 10.86
#